data_AF-A0A673FGD1-F1
#
_entry.id   AF-A0A673FGD1-F1
#
_cell.length_a   1.000
_cell.length_b   1.000
_cell.length_c   1.000
_cell.angle_alpha   90.00
_cell.angle_beta   90.00
_cell.angle_gamma   90.00
#
_symmetry.space_group_name_H-M   'P 1'
#
loop_
_entity.id
_entity.type
_entity.pdbx_description
1 polymer ?
#
loop_
_entity_poly.entity_id
_entity_poly.type
_entity_poly.pdbx_seq_one_letter_code
_entity_poly.pdbx_strand_id
1 'polypeptide(L)' 'LLFVKEQTTAEEDEGKDGADEEEEEMVDPLETIRQKCEQTAHCIHARERLEEDCTEELFDFLHALDHCIAQKLFSSVK' A
#
# COMPACT_ATOMS: atom_id res chain seq x y z
N LEU A 1 3.62 32.46 -19.40
CA LEU A 1 3.20 33.57 -18.50
C LEU A 1 1.80 33.29 -17.93
N LEU A 2 1.66 32.16 -17.23
CA LEU A 2 0.57 31.91 -16.26
C LEU A 2 1.22 31.30 -15.01
N PHE A 3 2.27 31.98 -14.55
CA PHE A 3 2.97 31.72 -13.31
C PHE A 3 2.61 32.88 -12.38
N VAL A 4 1.99 32.56 -11.25
CA VAL A 4 1.95 33.35 -10.00
C VAL A 4 0.99 34.56 -9.92
N LYS A 5 -0.13 34.30 -9.24
CA LYS A 5 -0.98 35.14 -8.36
C LYS A 5 -2.34 34.44 -8.30
N GLU A 6 -2.93 33.99 -7.21
CA GLU A 6 -2.98 34.29 -5.77
C GLU A 6 -3.56 32.98 -5.17
N GLN A 7 -3.14 32.41 -4.03
CA GLN A 7 -3.29 32.96 -2.70
C GLN A 7 -2.44 32.09 -1.76
N THR A 8 -1.44 32.73 -1.16
CA THR A 8 -0.79 32.24 0.05
C THR A 8 -1.58 32.71 1.26
N THR A 9 -1.39 31.99 2.37
CA THR A 9 -1.60 32.38 3.77
C THR A 9 -3.03 32.45 4.29
N ALA A 10 -3.45 31.34 4.91
CA ALA A 10 -3.93 31.34 6.30
C ALA A 10 -3.86 29.89 6.81
N GLU A 11 -2.64 29.42 7.09
CA GLU A 11 -2.47 28.28 8.01
C GLU A 11 -2.77 28.83 9.40
N GLU A 12 -3.86 28.36 10.01
CA GLU A 12 -4.13 28.56 11.43
C GLU A 12 -3.09 27.75 12.22
N ASP A 13 -2.11 28.48 12.75
CA ASP A 13 -1.20 28.07 13.81
C ASP A 13 -2.01 27.89 15.11
N GLU A 14 -2.72 26.77 15.21
CA GLU A 14 -3.22 26.27 16.49
C GLU A 14 -2.17 25.32 17.04
N GLY A 15 -1.27 25.89 17.85
CA GLY A 15 -0.32 25.13 18.66
C GLY A 15 -1.06 24.05 19.44
N LYS A 16 -0.60 22.81 19.28
CA LYS A 16 -0.89 21.75 20.23
C LYS A 16 0.41 21.22 20.79
N ASP A 17 0.65 21.68 22.02
CA ASP A 17 1.67 21.25 22.94
C ASP A 17 1.84 19.73 22.93
N GLY A 18 3.11 19.31 23.01
CA GLY A 18 3.52 17.92 22.94
C GLY A 18 2.81 17.02 23.96
N ALA A 19 2.28 15.94 23.43
CA ALA A 19 2.35 14.63 24.05
C ALA A 19 2.90 13.72 22.96
N ASP A 20 4.23 13.53 22.98
CA ASP A 20 4.86 12.39 22.32
C ASP A 20 4.42 11.15 23.10
N GLU A 21 3.19 10.72 22.84
CA GLU A 21 2.77 9.36 23.12
C GLU A 21 3.34 8.56 21.96
N GLU A 22 4.31 7.68 22.24
CA GLU A 22 4.78 6.69 21.28
C GLU A 22 3.55 5.85 20.84
N GLU A 23 2.84 6.30 19.81
CA GLU A 23 1.82 5.49 19.14
C GLU A 23 2.58 4.38 18.43
N GLU A 24 2.62 3.20 19.05
CA GLU A 24 3.03 1.99 18.34
C GLU A 24 2.10 1.82 17.13
N GLU A 25 2.64 1.99 15.92
CA GLU A 25 1.91 1.82 14.67
C GLU A 25 1.33 0.39 14.63
N MET A 26 0.01 0.28 14.79
CA MET A 26 -0.69 -1.00 14.68
C MET A 26 -0.67 -1.43 13.21
N VAL A 27 0.34 -2.22 12.83
CA VAL A 27 0.48 -2.73 11.47
C VAL A 27 -0.57 -3.81 11.20
N ASP A 28 -1.36 -3.65 10.13
CA ASP A 28 -2.27 -4.69 9.65
C ASP A 28 -1.48 -5.93 9.20
N PRO A 29 -1.71 -7.11 9.84
CA PRO A 29 -1.07 -8.35 9.42
C PRO A 29 -1.31 -8.70 7.95
N LEU A 30 -2.47 -8.32 7.38
CA LEU A 30 -2.77 -8.53 5.97
C LEU A 30 -1.82 -7.73 5.08
N GLU A 31 -1.56 -6.47 5.40
CA GLU A 31 -0.67 -5.60 4.62
C GLU A 31 0.77 -6.14 4.65
N THR A 32 1.23 -6.59 5.81
CA THR A 32 2.54 -7.24 5.95
C THR A 32 2.66 -8.48 5.07
N ILE A 33 1.61 -9.30 4.98
CA ILE A 33 1.60 -10.52 4.18
C ILE A 33 1.51 -10.19 2.69
N ARG A 34 0.71 -9.18 2.32
CA ARG A 34 0.57 -8.69 0.95
C ARG A 34 1.91 -8.22 0.40
N GLN A 35 2.63 -7.38 1.14
CA GLN A 35 3.98 -6.91 0.76
C GLN A 35 4.97 -8.07 0.56
N LYS A 36 4.93 -9.08 1.45
CA LYS A 36 5.77 -10.29 1.32
C LYS A 36 5.38 -11.12 0.09
N CYS A 37 4.10 -11.21 -0.23
CA CYS A 37 3.62 -11.97 -1.39
C CYS A 37 3.90 -11.25 -2.71
N GLU A 38 3.85 -9.92 -2.76
CA GLU A 38 4.21 -9.14 -3.95
C GLU A 38 5.68 -9.30 -4.36
N GLN A 39 6.57 -9.59 -3.40
CA GLN A 39 8.01 -9.80 -3.63
C GLN A 39 8.37 -11.24 -4.03
N THR A 40 7.38 -12.12 -4.18
CA THR A 40 7.63 -13.49 -4.64
C THR A 40 7.79 -13.56 -6.15
N ALA A 41 8.60 -14.50 -6.64
CA ALA A 41 8.91 -14.62 -8.06
C ALA A 41 7.66 -14.72 -8.95
N HIS A 42 6.62 -15.44 -8.52
CA HIS A 42 5.40 -15.59 -9.33
C HIS A 42 4.58 -14.30 -9.40
N CYS A 43 4.51 -13.52 -8.32
CA CYS A 43 3.87 -12.20 -8.31
C CYS A 43 4.68 -11.16 -9.09
N ILE A 44 6.02 -11.19 -9.01
CA ILE A 44 6.90 -10.28 -9.76
C ILE A 44 6.74 -10.50 -11.26
N HIS A 45 6.79 -11.75 -11.73
CA HIS A 45 6.60 -12.06 -13.14
C HIS A 45 5.19 -11.72 -13.64
N ALA A 46 4.16 -11.91 -12.81
CA ALA A 46 2.81 -11.47 -13.16
C ALA A 46 2.69 -9.94 -13.23
N ARG A 47 3.42 -9.21 -12.36
CA ARG A 47 3.48 -7.74 -12.37
C ARG A 47 4.21 -7.17 -13.59
N GLU A 48 5.29 -7.81 -14.04
CA GLU A 48 5.99 -7.42 -15.27
C GLU A 48 5.08 -7.54 -16.49
N ARG A 49 4.23 -8.58 -16.55
CA ARG A 49 3.24 -8.78 -17.62
C ARG A 49 2.08 -7.77 -17.59
N LEU A 50 1.83 -7.17 -16.43
CA LEU A 50 0.75 -6.19 -16.20
C LEU A 50 1.04 -4.83 -16.82
N GLU A 51 2.31 -4.50 -17.11
CA GLU A 51 2.74 -3.21 -17.66
C GLU A 51 2.25 -2.95 -19.10
N GLU A 52 1.63 -3.96 -19.75
CA GLU A 52 1.11 -3.89 -21.13
C GLU A 52 -0.41 -3.58 -21.21
N ASP A 53 -1.04 -3.17 -20.10
CA ASP A 53 -2.43 -2.68 -20.00
C ASP A 53 -3.52 -3.67 -20.47
N CYS A 54 -3.81 -4.74 -19.70
CA CYS A 54 -5.03 -5.53 -19.89
C CYS A 54 -5.58 -6.06 -18.55
N THR A 55 -6.92 -6.06 -18.44
CA THR A 55 -7.64 -6.51 -17.24
C THR A 55 -7.51 -8.01 -17.00
N GLU A 56 -7.13 -8.80 -18.00
CA GLU A 56 -6.92 -10.24 -17.92
C GLU A 56 -5.66 -10.59 -17.11
N GLU A 57 -4.57 -9.86 -17.33
CA GLU A 57 -3.27 -9.99 -16.67
C GLU A 57 -3.34 -9.51 -15.21
N LEU A 58 -4.26 -8.59 -14.92
CA LEU A 58 -4.61 -8.22 -13.55
C LEU A 58 -5.25 -9.39 -12.81
N PHE A 59 -6.13 -10.16 -13.44
CA PHE A 59 -6.73 -11.34 -12.81
C PHE A 59 -5.68 -12.45 -12.58
N ASP A 60 -4.73 -12.64 -13.50
CA ASP A 60 -3.60 -13.55 -13.30
C ASP A 60 -2.76 -13.15 -12.08
N PHE A 61 -2.43 -11.86 -11.96
CA PHE A 61 -1.69 -11.33 -10.80
C PHE A 61 -2.48 -11.47 -9.50
N LEU A 62 -3.77 -11.14 -9.49
CA LEU A 62 -4.61 -11.28 -8.31
C LEU A 62 -4.74 -12.75 -7.90
N HIS A 63 -4.92 -13.68 -8.84
CA HIS A 63 -4.97 -15.11 -8.53
C HIS A 63 -3.66 -15.59 -7.89
N ALA A 64 -2.53 -15.18 -8.45
CA ALA A 64 -1.21 -15.42 -7.89
C ALA A 64 -1.08 -14.87 -6.47
N LEU A 65 -1.46 -13.61 -6.26
CA LEU A 65 -1.38 -12.94 -4.97
C LEU A 65 -2.28 -13.62 -3.93
N ASP A 66 -3.54 -13.89 -4.27
CA ASP A 66 -4.53 -14.51 -3.38
C ASP A 66 -4.10 -15.91 -2.96
N HIS A 67 -3.55 -16.71 -3.88
CA HIS A 67 -3.01 -18.03 -3.55
C HIS A 67 -1.89 -17.94 -2.51
N CYS A 68 -1.00 -16.94 -2.63
CA CYS A 68 0.07 -16.71 -1.66
C CYS A 68 -0.45 -16.18 -0.32
N ILE A 69 -1.37 -15.21 -0.34
CA ILE A 69 -1.93 -14.59 0.87
C ILE A 69 -2.74 -15.61 1.66
N ALA A 70 -3.61 -16.39 1.01
CA ALA A 70 -4.47 -17.36 1.69
C ALA A 70 -3.67 -18.39 2.51
N GLN A 71 -2.50 -18.82 2.03
CA GLN A 71 -1.64 -19.75 2.76
C GLN A 71 -1.05 -19.14 4.05
N LYS A 72 -0.92 -17.81 4.14
CA LYS A 72 -0.22 -17.11 5.22
C LYS A 72 -1.15 -16.35 6.15
N LEU A 73 -2.25 -15.79 5.63
CA LEU A 73 -3.17 -14.91 6.36
C LEU A 73 -3.82 -15.61 7.56
N PHE A 74 -4.33 -16.83 7.37
CA PHE A 74 -4.97 -17.58 8.47
C PHE A 74 -4.00 -18.04 9.57
N SER A 75 -2.68 -17.89 9.36
CA SER A 75 -1.69 -18.10 10.41
C SER A 75 -1.40 -16.84 11.22
N SER A 76 -1.71 -15.66 10.68
CA SER A 76 -1.42 -14.34 11.26
C SER A 76 -2.63 -13.68 11.90
N VAL A 77 -3.84 -14.08 11.52
CA VAL A 77 -5.09 -13.60 12.10
C VAL A 77 -5.62 -14.70 13.04
N LYS A 78 -5.77 -14.39 14.32
CA LYS A 78 -6.19 -15.34 15.37
C LYS A 78 -7.62 -15.07 15.82
#